data_AF-A0A0Q7TYK4-F1
#
_entry.id   AF-A0A0Q7TYK4-F1
#
_cell.length_a   1.000
_cell.length_b   1.000
_cell.length_c   1.000
_cell.angle_alpha   90.00
_cell.angle_beta   90.00
_cell.angle_gamma   90.00
#
_symmetry.space_group_name_H-M   'P 1'
#
loop_
_entity.id
_entity.type
_entity.pdbx_description
1 polymer ?
#
loop_
_entity_poly.entity_id
_entity_poly.type
_entity_poly.pdbx_seq_one_letter_code
_entity_poly.pdbx_strand_id
1 'polypeptide(L)'
;MKAAMLRWLSAALVMGALAPLVALAQAPDTRPADAKPAETKPAETKPAESKPATPKVYIPGLEQFMNVILTEHNKLWFAGRARNWPLAAYELGEIKEVMSDVQDFVPVFKSLPLADMMDAVIVKEIADLEKAIEAKDPKAFAAGFDRLTAACNACHQGTENGFIVIKRPTRPTFTNQDYRPHDRQR
;
A
#
# COMPACT_ATOMS: atom_id res chain seq x y z
N MET A 1 -4.90 5.21 51.51
CA MET A 1 -6.12 4.45 51.90
C MET A 1 -6.92 4.28 50.61
N LYS A 2 -7.23 3.13 50.01
CA LYS A 2 -7.25 1.68 50.32
C LYS A 2 -7.04 0.95 48.97
N ALA A 3 -6.17 -0.08 48.93
CA ALA A 3 -6.49 -1.50 48.63
C ALA A 3 -7.00 -1.77 47.20
N ALA A 4 -6.30 -2.47 46.29
CA ALA A 4 -5.77 -3.85 46.27
C ALA A 4 -6.69 -4.86 45.56
N MET A 5 -6.09 -5.57 44.60
CA MET A 5 -6.31 -6.97 44.17
C MET A 5 -7.64 -7.37 43.53
N LEU A 6 -7.57 -7.95 42.32
CA LEU A 6 -7.84 -9.39 42.16
C LEU A 6 -7.23 -9.94 40.85
N ARG A 7 -6.31 -10.90 41.00
CA ARG A 7 -5.78 -11.76 39.93
C ARG A 7 -6.76 -12.91 39.68
N TRP A 8 -6.99 -13.27 38.42
CA TRP A 8 -7.55 -14.57 38.07
C TRP A 8 -6.55 -15.29 37.15
N LEU A 9 -5.90 -16.31 37.71
CA LEU A 9 -5.24 -17.37 36.95
C LEU A 9 -6.26 -18.51 36.81
N SER A 10 -6.40 -19.06 35.60
CA SER A 10 -6.89 -20.42 35.41
C SER A 10 -6.19 -21.01 34.20
N ALA A 11 -5.24 -21.91 34.49
CA ALA A 11 -4.64 -22.82 33.55
C ALA A 11 -5.48 -24.10 33.53
N ALA A 12 -5.77 -24.62 32.35
CA ALA A 12 -6.18 -26.01 32.17
C ALA A 12 -5.54 -26.54 30.88
N LEU A 13 -4.48 -27.32 31.07
CA LEU A 13 -3.82 -28.14 30.06
C LEU A 13 -4.43 -29.54 30.16
N VAL A 14 -4.92 -30.10 29.06
CA VAL A 14 -5.22 -31.54 28.97
C VAL A 14 -4.52 -32.09 27.73
N MET A 15 -3.45 -32.83 27.97
CA MET A 15 -2.83 -33.76 27.01
C MET A 15 -3.57 -35.09 27.07
N GLY A 16 -3.76 -35.74 25.91
CA GLY A 16 -4.35 -37.08 25.81
C GLY A 16 -3.94 -37.82 24.53
N ALA A 17 -2.86 -38.60 24.66
CA ALA A 17 -2.39 -39.82 23.98
C ALA A 17 -2.89 -40.28 22.58
N LEU A 18 -1.90 -40.70 21.78
CA LEU A 18 -1.93 -41.54 20.56
C LEU A 18 -2.18 -43.03 20.85
N ALA A 19 -2.84 -43.77 19.95
CA ALA A 19 -2.35 -45.02 19.31
C ALA A 19 -3.42 -45.68 18.38
N PRO A 20 -3.01 -46.51 17.39
CA PRO A 20 -3.74 -46.76 16.13
C PRO A 20 -4.31 -48.19 16.00
N LEU A 21 -5.12 -48.47 14.97
CA LEU A 21 -5.23 -49.82 14.41
C LEU A 21 -5.69 -49.82 12.95
N VAL A 22 -4.83 -50.41 12.11
CA VAL A 22 -4.98 -50.69 10.69
C VAL A 22 -5.82 -51.95 10.51
N ALA A 23 -6.80 -51.92 9.62
CA ALA A 23 -7.49 -53.11 9.12
C ALA A 23 -7.18 -53.28 7.62
N LEU A 24 -6.50 -54.38 7.30
CA LEU A 24 -6.24 -54.88 5.95
C LEU A 24 -7.56 -55.30 5.28
N ALA A 25 -7.80 -54.80 4.06
CA ALA A 25 -8.74 -55.40 3.12
C ALA A 25 -7.95 -56.02 1.96
N GLN A 26 -8.26 -57.28 1.68
CA GLN A 26 -7.58 -58.20 0.78
C GLN A 26 -7.92 -57.90 -0.69
N ALA A 27 -6.91 -57.93 -1.57
CA ALA A 27 -7.09 -57.97 -3.02
C ALA A 27 -7.18 -59.44 -3.50
N PRO A 28 -8.05 -59.78 -4.47
CA PRO A 28 -8.00 -61.08 -5.12
C PRO A 28 -7.04 -61.09 -6.33
N ASP A 29 -6.27 -62.17 -6.39
CA ASP A 29 -5.37 -62.58 -7.46
C ASP A 29 -6.08 -62.78 -8.80
N THR A 30 -5.53 -62.19 -9.87
CA THR A 30 -5.72 -62.68 -11.25
C THR A 30 -4.36 -62.78 -11.93
N ARG A 31 -3.98 -64.01 -12.30
CA ARG A 31 -2.80 -64.35 -13.11
C ARG A 31 -2.92 -63.80 -14.55
N PRO A 32 -1.80 -63.54 -15.23
CA PRO A 32 -1.78 -62.91 -16.55
C PRO A 32 -1.99 -63.95 -17.67
N ALA A 33 -2.70 -63.55 -18.72
CA ALA A 33 -2.71 -64.26 -20.01
C ALA A 33 -2.09 -63.35 -21.06
N ASP A 34 -1.06 -63.87 -21.74
CA ASP A 34 -0.35 -63.24 -22.84
C ASP A 34 -1.28 -62.86 -24.00
N ALA A 35 -1.25 -61.58 -24.39
CA ALA A 35 -1.79 -61.11 -25.66
C ALA A 35 -0.78 -60.18 -26.35
N LYS A 36 -0.47 -60.54 -27.59
CA LYS A 36 0.49 -59.98 -28.54
C LYS A 36 0.24 -58.50 -28.88
N PRO A 37 1.27 -57.70 -29.24
CA PRO A 37 1.11 -56.27 -29.52
C PRO A 37 0.46 -56.02 -30.89
N ALA A 38 -0.46 -55.07 -30.96
CA ALA A 38 -0.95 -54.47 -32.20
C ALA A 38 -0.58 -52.98 -32.25
N GLU A 39 0.38 -52.64 -33.12
CA GLU A 39 0.50 -51.33 -33.77
C GLU A 39 -0.69 -51.17 -34.76
N THR A 40 -1.26 -50.02 -35.13
CA THR A 40 -1.13 -48.57 -34.85
C THR A 40 -2.40 -47.91 -35.44
N LYS A 41 -2.85 -46.77 -34.90
CA LYS A 41 -3.39 -45.66 -35.71
C LYS A 41 -3.23 -44.35 -34.94
N PRO A 42 -2.51 -43.34 -35.46
CA PRO A 42 -2.44 -42.03 -34.81
C PRO A 42 -3.82 -41.35 -34.83
N ALA A 43 -4.31 -40.98 -33.65
CA ALA A 43 -5.41 -40.02 -33.55
C ALA A 43 -4.85 -38.64 -33.93
N GLU A 44 -5.39 -38.03 -35.00
CA GLU A 44 -5.15 -36.64 -35.34
C GLU A 44 -5.65 -35.75 -34.20
N THR A 45 -4.73 -35.21 -33.40
CA THR A 45 -5.03 -34.15 -32.45
C THR A 45 -5.30 -32.87 -33.22
N LYS A 46 -6.58 -32.51 -33.34
CA LYS A 46 -7.02 -31.17 -33.75
C LYS A 46 -6.38 -30.14 -32.80
N PRO A 47 -5.66 -29.12 -33.29
CA PRO A 47 -5.13 -28.08 -32.42
C PRO A 47 -6.29 -27.38 -31.70
N ALA A 48 -6.28 -27.41 -30.37
CA ALA A 48 -7.11 -26.52 -29.60
C ALA A 48 -6.63 -25.09 -29.91
N GLU A 49 -7.48 -24.29 -30.54
CA GLU A 49 -7.25 -22.85 -30.66
C GLU A 49 -7.17 -22.26 -29.24
N SER A 50 -5.95 -21.95 -28.81
CA SER A 50 -5.73 -21.11 -27.65
C SER A 50 -6.23 -19.72 -28.00
N LYS A 51 -7.35 -19.29 -27.40
CA LYS A 51 -7.78 -17.90 -27.47
C LYS A 51 -6.63 -17.00 -26.99
N PRO A 52 -6.27 -15.94 -27.72
CA PRO A 52 -5.25 -15.01 -27.25
C PRO A 52 -5.73 -14.40 -25.93
N ALA A 53 -4.91 -14.50 -24.89
CA ALA A 53 -5.18 -13.82 -23.63
C ALA A 53 -5.14 -12.31 -23.89
N THR A 54 -6.23 -11.61 -23.57
CA THR A 54 -6.21 -10.15 -23.53
C THR A 54 -5.22 -9.71 -22.44
N PRO A 55 -4.31 -8.75 -22.74
CA PRO A 55 -3.38 -8.26 -21.73
C PRO A 55 -4.16 -7.64 -20.58
N LYS A 56 -3.87 -8.07 -19.35
CA LYS A 56 -4.45 -7.49 -18.15
C LYS A 56 -3.86 -6.08 -17.97
N VAL A 57 -4.73 -5.07 -17.91
CA VAL A 57 -4.33 -3.72 -17.53
C VAL A 57 -4.13 -3.70 -16.01
N TYR A 58 -2.94 -3.31 -15.58
CA TYR A 58 -2.63 -3.16 -14.16
C TYR A 58 -3.14 -1.82 -13.65
N ILE A 59 -3.93 -1.85 -12.58
CA ILE A 59 -4.33 -0.66 -11.83
C ILE A 59 -3.71 -0.80 -10.43
N PRO A 60 -2.84 0.13 -10.00
CA PRO A 60 -2.27 0.10 -8.66
C PRO A 60 -3.34 0.10 -7.58
N GLY A 61 -3.07 -0.56 -6.46
CA GLY A 61 -3.91 -0.45 -5.27
C GLY A 61 -3.74 0.91 -4.60
N LEU A 62 -4.71 1.31 -3.75
CA LEU A 62 -4.65 2.57 -3.01
C LEU A 62 -3.38 2.70 -2.16
N GLU A 63 -2.88 1.60 -1.61
CA GLU A 63 -1.66 1.58 -0.79
C GLU A 63 -0.41 1.98 -1.58
N GLN A 64 -0.36 1.65 -2.88
CA GLN A 64 0.78 2.01 -3.73
C GLN A 64 0.82 3.51 -3.96
N PHE A 65 -0.31 4.12 -4.29
CA PHE A 65 -0.40 5.58 -4.41
C PHE A 65 -0.04 6.26 -3.08
N MET A 66 -0.59 5.79 -1.97
CA MET A 66 -0.33 6.37 -0.64
C MET A 66 1.14 6.22 -0.20
N ASN A 67 1.85 5.17 -0.62
CA ASN A 67 3.28 5.01 -0.36
C ASN A 67 4.14 5.99 -1.17
N VAL A 68 3.76 6.29 -2.41
CA VAL A 68 4.41 7.35 -3.21
C VAL A 68 4.16 8.70 -2.54
N ILE A 69 2.92 9.02 -2.18
CA ILE A 69 2.58 10.24 -1.44
C ILE A 69 3.40 10.38 -0.15
N LEU A 70 3.55 9.31 0.64
CA LEU A 70 4.36 9.34 1.87
C LEU A 70 5.85 9.63 1.58
N THR A 71 6.36 9.09 0.48
CA THR A 71 7.73 9.35 0.02
C THR A 71 7.92 10.82 -0.34
N GLU A 72 7.03 11.38 -1.15
CA GLU A 72 7.11 12.78 -1.57
C GLU A 72 6.83 13.75 -0.41
N HIS A 73 5.92 13.39 0.51
CA HIS A 73 5.70 14.12 1.76
C HIS A 73 6.96 14.19 2.63
N ASN A 74 7.75 13.12 2.66
CA ASN A 74 9.03 13.10 3.37
C ASN A 74 10.03 14.08 2.73
N LYS A 75 10.22 13.98 1.41
CA LYS A 75 11.16 14.81 0.67
C LYS A 75 10.77 16.29 0.73
N LEU A 76 9.48 16.60 0.59
CA LEU A 76 8.92 17.95 0.68
C LEU A 76 9.35 18.65 1.97
N TRP A 77 9.26 17.97 3.13
CA TRP A 77 9.68 18.55 4.40
C TRP A 77 11.14 19.01 4.38
N PHE A 78 12.03 18.14 3.90
CA PHE A 78 13.46 18.42 3.88
C PHE A 78 13.84 19.45 2.83
N ALA A 79 13.18 19.45 1.66
CA ALA A 79 13.33 20.48 0.64
C ALA A 79 12.96 21.87 1.18
N GLY A 80 11.79 22.01 1.82
CA GLY A 80 11.34 23.28 2.41
C GLY A 80 12.21 23.71 3.60
N ARG A 81 12.64 22.77 4.46
CA ARG A 81 13.60 23.02 5.55
C ARG A 81 14.95 23.54 5.06
N ALA A 82 15.42 23.03 3.93
CA ALA A 82 16.64 23.48 3.27
C ALA A 82 16.45 24.75 2.43
N ARG A 83 15.21 25.27 2.33
CA ARG A 83 14.82 26.40 1.47
C ARG A 83 15.13 26.16 -0.01
N ASN A 84 15.13 24.90 -0.42
CA ASN A 84 15.16 24.53 -1.83
C ASN A 84 13.74 24.59 -2.38
N TRP A 85 13.28 25.81 -2.66
CA TRP A 85 11.91 26.07 -3.10
C TRP A 85 11.53 25.41 -4.43
N PRO A 86 12.42 25.33 -5.44
CA PRO A 86 12.12 24.55 -6.65
C PRO A 86 11.86 23.08 -6.34
N LEU A 87 12.67 22.47 -5.46
CA LEU A 87 12.45 21.09 -5.06
C LEU A 87 11.16 20.97 -4.23
N ALA A 88 10.90 21.87 -3.29
CA ALA A 88 9.67 21.83 -2.50
C ALA A 88 8.41 21.96 -3.39
N ALA A 89 8.43 22.83 -4.40
CA ALA A 89 7.35 22.95 -5.37
C ALA A 89 7.18 21.67 -6.18
N TYR A 90 8.29 21.06 -6.61
CA TYR A 90 8.29 19.77 -7.32
C TYR A 90 7.65 18.67 -6.48
N GLU A 91 8.14 18.43 -5.25
CA GLU A 91 7.63 17.34 -4.41
C GLU A 91 6.14 17.55 -4.03
N LEU A 92 5.68 18.79 -3.84
CA LEU A 92 4.25 19.07 -3.63
C LEU A 92 3.42 18.83 -4.90
N GLY A 93 3.97 19.13 -6.07
CA GLY A 93 3.37 18.82 -7.37
C GLY A 93 3.20 17.31 -7.58
N GLU A 94 4.21 16.52 -7.26
CA GLU A 94 4.14 15.04 -7.32
C GLU A 94 3.07 14.49 -6.38
N ILE A 95 2.96 15.02 -5.15
CA ILE A 95 1.85 14.65 -4.24
C ILE A 95 0.50 14.94 -4.91
N LYS A 96 0.33 16.12 -5.52
CA LYS A 96 -0.92 16.54 -6.15
C LYS A 96 -1.28 15.67 -7.37
N GLU A 97 -0.30 15.32 -8.19
CA GLU A 97 -0.48 14.43 -9.34
C GLU A 97 -0.95 13.05 -8.87
N VAL A 98 -0.25 12.45 -7.90
CA VAL A 98 -0.62 11.13 -7.37
C VAL A 98 -1.98 11.16 -6.67
N MET A 99 -2.34 12.27 -6.02
CA MET A 99 -3.68 12.45 -5.45
C MET A 99 -4.77 12.54 -6.54
N SER A 100 -4.47 13.12 -7.71
CA SER A 100 -5.37 13.13 -8.87
C SER A 100 -5.54 11.71 -9.42
N ASP A 101 -4.44 10.96 -9.56
CA ASP A 101 -4.49 9.56 -9.99
C ASP A 101 -5.37 8.70 -9.07
N VAL A 102 -5.32 8.94 -7.74
CA VAL A 102 -6.20 8.24 -6.80
C VAL A 102 -7.68 8.55 -7.07
N GLN A 103 -8.01 9.81 -7.39
CA GLN A 103 -9.39 10.18 -7.71
C GLN A 103 -9.86 9.51 -9.00
N ASP A 104 -9.01 9.42 -10.01
CA ASP A 104 -9.34 8.82 -11.31
C ASP A 104 -9.42 7.29 -11.26
N PHE A 105 -8.46 6.64 -10.60
CA PHE A 105 -8.33 5.18 -10.60
C PHE A 105 -9.00 4.50 -9.40
N VAL A 106 -9.18 5.21 -8.29
CA VAL A 106 -9.77 4.68 -7.04
C VAL A 106 -10.85 5.65 -6.47
N PRO A 107 -11.85 6.08 -7.26
CA PRO A 107 -12.83 7.08 -6.81
C PRO A 107 -13.70 6.61 -5.63
N VAL A 108 -13.81 5.29 -5.41
CA VAL A 108 -14.56 4.68 -4.31
C VAL A 108 -13.68 3.69 -3.57
N PHE A 109 -13.60 3.83 -2.25
CA PHE A 109 -12.82 2.94 -1.38
C PHE A 109 -13.65 2.48 -0.19
N LYS A 110 -13.81 1.18 0.03
CA LYS A 110 -14.71 0.61 1.06
C LYS A 110 -16.12 1.22 1.03
N SER A 111 -16.68 1.42 -0.16
CA SER A 111 -17.98 2.09 -0.36
C SER A 111 -18.04 3.57 0.06
N LEU A 112 -16.90 4.19 0.37
CA LEU A 112 -16.79 5.62 0.65
C LEU A 112 -16.47 6.38 -0.65
N PRO A 113 -17.01 7.60 -0.84
CA PRO A 113 -16.73 8.44 -1.99
C PRO A 113 -15.33 9.07 -1.85
N LEU A 114 -14.29 8.29 -2.13
CA LEU A 114 -12.90 8.68 -1.87
C LEU A 114 -12.52 9.96 -2.61
N ALA A 115 -12.93 10.11 -3.87
CA ALA A 115 -12.63 11.32 -4.64
C ALA A 115 -13.18 12.59 -3.98
N ASP A 116 -14.48 12.60 -3.65
CA ASP A 116 -15.12 13.73 -2.95
C ASP A 116 -14.49 14.00 -1.58
N MET A 117 -14.10 12.95 -0.86
CA MET A 117 -13.40 13.09 0.43
C MET A 117 -12.02 13.75 0.26
N MET A 118 -11.29 13.42 -0.81
CA MET A 118 -9.99 14.03 -1.09
C MET A 118 -10.15 15.52 -1.43
N ASP A 119 -11.15 15.88 -2.24
CA ASP A 119 -11.49 17.27 -2.52
C ASP A 119 -11.80 18.05 -1.24
N ALA A 120 -12.63 17.48 -0.38
CA ALA A 120 -13.05 18.12 0.85
C ALA A 120 -11.93 18.29 1.89
N VAL A 121 -10.99 17.34 1.96
CA VAL A 121 -10.00 17.26 3.05
C VAL A 121 -8.63 17.79 2.65
N ILE A 122 -8.18 17.55 1.40
CA ILE A 122 -6.78 17.71 1.01
C ILE A 122 -6.55 18.93 0.10
N VAL A 123 -7.43 19.20 -0.87
CA VAL A 123 -7.18 20.17 -1.95
C VAL A 123 -6.84 21.57 -1.42
N LYS A 124 -7.59 22.05 -0.43
CA LYS A 124 -7.33 23.37 0.19
C LYS A 124 -5.93 23.42 0.84
N GLU A 125 -5.53 22.37 1.54
CA GLU A 125 -4.25 22.35 2.25
C GLU A 125 -3.05 22.26 1.31
N ILE A 126 -3.20 21.57 0.17
CA ILE A 126 -2.22 21.63 -0.92
C ILE A 126 -2.11 23.06 -1.45
N ALA A 127 -3.23 23.70 -1.80
CA ALA A 127 -3.23 25.05 -2.37
C ALA A 127 -2.65 26.10 -1.41
N ASP A 128 -2.90 25.98 -0.11
CA ASP A 128 -2.32 26.89 0.88
C ASP A 128 -0.81 26.65 1.09
N LEU A 129 -0.35 25.40 0.95
CA LEU A 129 1.08 25.08 0.99
C LEU A 129 1.81 25.51 -0.28
N GLU A 130 1.18 25.39 -1.46
CA GLU A 130 1.68 25.94 -2.74
C GLU A 130 1.97 27.45 -2.58
N LYS A 131 1.01 28.23 -2.07
CA LYS A 131 1.20 29.68 -1.81
C LYS A 131 2.36 29.96 -0.86
N ALA A 132 2.53 29.14 0.18
CA ALA A 132 3.63 29.32 1.13
C ALA A 132 5.01 29.04 0.49
N ILE A 133 5.08 28.05 -0.41
CA ILE A 133 6.28 27.73 -1.19
C ILE A 133 6.59 28.85 -2.19
N GLU A 134 5.58 29.36 -2.91
CA GLU A 134 5.72 30.48 -3.84
C GLU A 134 6.21 31.76 -3.13
N ALA A 135 5.64 32.05 -1.96
CA ALA A 135 6.06 33.15 -1.11
C ALA A 135 7.46 32.94 -0.48
N LYS A 136 8.02 31.73 -0.58
CA LYS A 136 9.31 31.34 0.01
C LYS A 136 9.36 31.63 1.52
N ASP A 137 8.22 31.49 2.21
CA ASP A 137 8.08 31.78 3.63
C ASP A 137 8.27 30.49 4.46
N PRO A 138 9.39 30.36 5.21
CA PRO A 138 9.65 29.15 5.99
C PRO A 138 8.64 28.91 7.12
N LYS A 139 8.07 29.97 7.71
CA LYS A 139 7.08 29.84 8.78
C LYS A 139 5.74 29.40 8.22
N ALA A 140 5.30 30.04 7.14
CA ALA A 140 4.07 29.65 6.45
C ALA A 140 4.18 28.23 5.89
N PHE A 141 5.33 27.85 5.31
CA PHE A 141 5.60 26.50 4.83
C PHE A 141 5.47 25.47 5.96
N ALA A 142 6.15 25.69 7.09
CA ALA A 142 6.11 24.72 8.20
C ALA A 142 4.69 24.54 8.75
N ALA A 143 3.92 25.62 8.85
CA ALA A 143 2.53 25.56 9.28
C ALA A 143 1.61 24.89 8.24
N GLY A 144 1.80 25.17 6.95
CA GLY A 144 1.04 24.53 5.87
C GLY A 144 1.35 23.03 5.76
N PHE A 145 2.62 22.65 5.92
CA PHE A 145 3.02 21.25 5.98
C PHE A 145 2.33 20.50 7.12
N ASP A 146 2.26 21.10 8.33
CA ASP A 146 1.58 20.49 9.47
C ASP A 146 0.08 20.33 9.23
N ARG A 147 -0.56 21.33 8.59
CA ARG A 147 -1.97 21.21 8.21
C ARG A 147 -2.21 20.12 7.17
N LEU A 148 -1.35 20.02 6.15
CA LEU A 148 -1.41 18.93 5.18
C LEU A 148 -1.25 17.56 5.88
N THR A 149 -0.27 17.41 6.78
CA THR A 149 -0.11 16.18 7.58
C THR A 149 -1.35 15.87 8.42
N ALA A 150 -1.96 16.88 9.05
CA ALA A 150 -3.18 16.70 9.81
C ALA A 150 -4.34 16.25 8.91
N ALA A 151 -4.47 16.82 7.70
CA ALA A 151 -5.46 16.45 6.71
C ALA A 151 -5.27 15.00 6.19
N CYS A 152 -4.03 14.57 5.93
CA CYS A 152 -3.72 13.17 5.62
C CYS A 152 -4.24 12.24 6.72
N ASN A 153 -3.96 12.57 7.99
CA ASN A 153 -4.42 11.78 9.13
C ASN A 153 -5.95 11.79 9.29
N ALA A 154 -6.62 12.91 9.01
CA ALA A 154 -8.08 13.00 9.04
C ALA A 154 -8.73 12.09 7.97
N CYS A 155 -8.18 12.06 6.75
CA CYS A 155 -8.63 11.14 5.70
C CYS A 155 -8.38 9.68 6.10
N HIS A 156 -7.22 9.35 6.68
CA HIS A 156 -6.95 8.00 7.18
C HIS A 156 -7.94 7.58 8.27
N GLN A 157 -8.30 8.47 9.19
CA GLN A 157 -9.32 8.19 10.20
C GLN A 157 -10.70 8.00 9.57
N GLY A 158 -11.10 8.89 8.66
CA GLY A 158 -12.39 8.83 7.96
C GLY A 158 -12.57 7.60 7.06
N THR A 159 -11.46 6.95 6.66
CA THR A 159 -11.46 5.71 5.84
C THR A 159 -11.22 4.43 6.65
N GLU A 160 -11.36 4.51 7.99
CA GLU A 160 -11.12 3.40 8.92
C GLU A 160 -9.69 2.85 8.89
N ASN A 161 -8.72 3.69 8.53
CA ASN A 161 -7.28 3.38 8.49
C ASN A 161 -6.49 4.23 9.52
N GLY A 162 -7.13 4.65 10.61
CA GLY A 162 -6.56 5.58 11.60
C GLY A 162 -5.32 5.06 12.34
N PHE A 163 -4.98 3.78 12.22
CA PHE A 163 -3.71 3.22 12.69
C PHE A 163 -2.50 3.66 11.84
N ILE A 164 -2.73 4.17 10.62
CA ILE A 164 -1.70 4.74 9.75
C ILE A 164 -1.52 6.22 10.11
N VAL A 165 -0.65 6.50 11.08
CA VAL A 165 -0.40 7.86 11.57
C VAL A 165 0.83 8.45 10.88
N ILE A 166 0.59 9.48 10.05
CA ILE A 166 1.63 10.26 9.40
C ILE A 166 2.18 11.30 10.37
N LYS A 167 3.51 11.45 10.38
CA LYS A 167 4.23 12.38 11.25
C LYS A 167 5.16 13.24 10.43
N ARG A 168 5.47 14.42 10.95
CA ARG A 168 6.61 15.22 10.47
C ARG A 168 7.89 14.37 10.59
N PRO A 169 8.65 14.18 9.50
CA PRO A 169 9.88 13.40 9.58
C PRO A 169 10.96 14.17 10.36
N THR A 170 11.71 13.44 11.19
CA THR A 170 12.72 14.02 12.09
C THR A 170 14.13 13.95 11.53
N ARG A 171 14.37 13.05 10.56
CA ARG A 171 15.63 12.88 9.82
C ARG A 171 15.36 12.45 8.38
N PRO A 172 16.19 12.85 7.41
CA PRO A 172 16.05 12.40 6.03
C PRO A 172 16.11 10.89 5.96
N THR A 173 15.13 10.28 5.29
CA THR A 173 15.13 8.83 5.04
C THR A 173 15.87 8.50 3.74
N PHE A 174 15.72 9.35 2.72
CA PHE A 174 16.40 9.23 1.44
C PHE A 174 17.74 9.97 1.49
N THR A 175 18.75 9.30 2.04
CA THR A 175 20.10 9.87 2.19
C THR A 175 20.86 9.99 0.87
N ASN A 176 20.31 9.45 -0.22
CA ASN A 176 20.85 9.52 -1.58
C ASN A 176 20.28 10.70 -2.40
N GLN A 177 19.55 11.62 -1.76
CA GLN A 177 19.08 12.87 -2.36
C GLN A 177 19.62 14.06 -1.56
N ASP A 178 20.19 15.05 -2.24
CA ASP A 178 20.59 16.31 -1.61
C ASP A 178 19.43 17.30 -1.65
N TYR A 179 19.00 17.76 -0.47
CA TYR A 179 17.86 18.67 -0.33
C TYR A 179 18.26 20.14 -0.40
N ARG A 180 19.56 20.45 -0.42
CA ARG A 180 20.03 21.84 -0.49
C ARG A 180 19.74 22.43 -1.86
N PRO A 181 19.59 23.76 -1.97
CA PRO A 181 19.52 24.42 -3.27
C PRO A 181 20.78 24.10 -4.07
N HIS A 182 20.58 23.56 -5.27
CA HIS A 182 21.61 23.48 -6.29
C HIS A 182 21.25 24.54 -7.32
N ASP A 183 21.77 25.75 -7.10
CA ASP A 183 21.77 26.74 -8.17
C ASP A 183 22.47 26.08 -9.35
N ARG A 184 21.82 26.07 -10.52
CA ARG A 184 22.45 25.58 -11.75
C ARG A 184 23.83 26.23 -11.79
N GLN A 185 24.88 25.40 -11.80
CA GLN A 185 26.13 25.81 -12.42
C GLN A 185 25.71 26.35 -13.78
N ARG A 186 26.03 27.64 -14.01
CA ARG A 186 25.62 28.45 -15.16
C ARG A 186 25.43 27.66 -16.45
#